data_AF-A3JUC3-F1
#
_entry.id   AF-A3JUC3-F1
#
_cell.length_a   1.000
_cell.length_b   1.000
_cell.length_c   1.000
_cell.angle_alpha   90.00
_cell.angle_beta   90.00
_cell.angle_gamma   90.00
#
_symmetry.space_group_name_H-M   'P 1'
#
loop_
_entity.id
_entity.type
_entity.pdbx_description
1 polymer ?
#
loop_
_entity_poly.entity_id
_entity_poly.type
_entity_poly.pdbx_seq_one_letter_code
_entity_poly.pdbx_strand_id
1 'polypeptide(L)'
;MAVLAAPAFAGCIDLTKGNSFSLTRNNPHFQVTNTISDDGSVTEQREMSRNGAIERTTTTYWNGVIAVDRKSSSTRIQLKLSKDAKLADLGKVGKNYSFPVSILVNGNEIDRGTFTLRTIKKTKLNVDGCNYPVMVVRTSIQRNNGDPINNEKLLSLDAGMLIGSVVMTADWQAKHGVFFDKVKAN
;
A
#
# COMPACT_ATOMS: atom_id res chain seq x y z
N MET A 1 25.26 8.60 40.79
CA MET A 1 25.56 8.63 39.34
C MET A 1 24.42 7.94 38.62
N ALA A 2 23.52 8.70 38.01
CA ALA A 2 22.47 8.14 37.17
C ALA A 2 23.05 7.90 35.77
N VAL A 3 23.12 6.64 35.36
CA VAL A 3 23.45 6.28 33.98
C VAL A 3 22.22 6.63 33.15
N LEU A 4 22.24 7.79 32.49
CA LEU A 4 21.29 8.13 31.45
C LEU A 4 21.54 7.16 30.28
N ALA A 5 20.75 6.10 30.20
CA ALA A 5 20.70 5.26 29.01
C ALA A 5 20.21 6.15 27.87
N ALA A 6 21.11 6.51 26.96
CA ALA A 6 20.73 7.12 25.70
C ALA A 6 19.73 6.18 25.01
N PRO A 7 18.62 6.70 24.45
CA PRO A 7 17.72 5.87 23.68
C PRO A 7 18.56 5.24 22.56
N ALA A 8 18.57 3.91 22.50
CA ALA A 8 19.15 3.20 21.39
C ALA A 8 18.39 3.64 20.13
N PHE A 9 18.98 4.53 19.34
CA PHE A 9 18.57 4.75 17.97
C PHE A 9 18.83 3.42 17.26
N ALA A 10 17.82 2.55 17.22
CA ALA A 10 17.86 1.39 16.36
C ALA A 10 18.18 1.90 14.95
N GLY A 11 19.25 1.40 14.35
CA GLY A 11 19.65 1.81 13.01
C GLY A 11 18.49 1.66 12.03
N CYS A 12 18.44 2.52 11.02
CA CYS A 12 17.39 2.45 10.00
C CYS A 12 17.29 1.05 9.41
N ILE A 13 16.08 0.50 9.37
CA ILE A 13 15.82 -0.81 8.76
C ILE A 13 16.24 -0.77 7.29
N ASP A 14 17.08 -1.71 6.87
CA ASP A 14 17.48 -1.88 5.47
C ASP A 14 16.37 -2.64 4.73
N LEU A 15 15.57 -1.91 3.94
CA LEU A 15 14.44 -2.47 3.20
C LEU A 15 14.84 -3.38 2.03
N THR A 16 16.13 -3.41 1.66
CA THR A 16 16.64 -4.34 0.64
C THR A 16 16.93 -5.73 1.21
N LYS A 17 16.92 -5.87 2.55
CA LYS A 17 17.27 -7.11 3.25
C LYS A 17 16.05 -7.75 3.88
N GLY A 18 15.73 -8.95 3.39
CA GLY A 18 14.57 -9.72 3.82
C GLY A 18 13.35 -9.47 2.96
N ASN A 19 12.28 -10.19 3.27
CA ASN A 19 11.04 -10.19 2.50
C ASN A 19 9.81 -10.02 3.39
N SER A 20 9.98 -9.62 4.64
CA SER A 20 8.88 -9.46 5.59
C SER A 20 9.13 -8.25 6.49
N PHE A 21 8.19 -7.31 6.48
CA PHE A 21 8.31 -6.05 7.20
C PHE A 21 7.00 -5.64 7.85
N SER A 22 7.09 -5.09 9.06
CA SER A 22 5.96 -4.54 9.81
C SER A 22 6.04 -3.02 9.85
N LEU A 23 4.94 -2.34 9.53
CA LEU A 23 4.80 -0.89 9.60
C LEU A 23 3.71 -0.55 10.63
N THR A 24 3.99 0.38 11.53
CA THR A 24 3.07 0.70 12.63
C THR A 24 2.86 2.21 12.75
N ARG A 25 1.61 2.63 12.86
CA ARG A 25 1.17 3.93 13.37
C ARG A 25 0.58 3.72 14.76
N ASN A 26 1.02 4.50 15.73
CA ASN A 26 0.64 4.33 17.13
C ASN A 26 -0.76 4.90 17.41
N ASN A 27 -1.12 6.04 16.81
CA ASN A 27 -2.39 6.71 17.09
C ASN A 27 -3.07 7.29 15.82
N PRO A 28 -4.29 6.86 15.47
CA PRO A 28 -4.95 5.65 15.99
C PRO A 28 -4.18 4.40 15.55
N HIS A 29 -4.16 3.37 16.40
CA HIS A 29 -3.38 2.16 16.16
C HIS A 29 -3.72 1.54 14.80
N PHE A 30 -2.69 1.39 13.98
CA PHE A 30 -2.78 0.80 12.66
C PHE A 30 -1.45 0.10 12.36
N GLN A 31 -1.50 -1.20 12.15
CA GLN A 31 -0.34 -2.02 11.83
C GLN A 31 -0.58 -2.75 10.52
N VAL A 32 0.45 -2.83 9.69
CA VAL A 32 0.48 -3.73 8.55
C VAL A 32 1.75 -4.56 8.59
N THR A 33 1.62 -5.85 8.30
CA THR A 33 2.72 -6.76 8.05
C THR A 33 2.69 -7.13 6.59
N ASN A 34 3.73 -6.79 5.86
CA ASN A 34 3.90 -7.11 4.44
C ASN A 34 4.85 -8.28 4.30
N THR A 35 4.47 -9.28 3.51
CA THR A 35 5.33 -10.37 3.08
C THR A 35 5.43 -10.37 1.56
N ILE A 36 6.65 -10.23 1.05
CA ILE A 36 6.97 -10.15 -0.36
C ILE A 36 7.33 -11.56 -0.87
N SER A 37 6.70 -11.95 -1.97
CA SER A 37 6.95 -13.22 -2.66
C SER A 37 7.96 -13.05 -3.79
N ASP A 38 8.59 -14.14 -4.22
CA ASP A 38 9.62 -14.15 -5.29
C ASP A 38 9.11 -13.59 -6.62
N ASP A 39 7.79 -13.65 -6.84
CA ASP A 39 7.13 -13.16 -8.04
C ASP A 39 6.76 -11.65 -7.98
N GLY A 40 7.22 -10.94 -6.94
CA GLY A 40 6.99 -9.53 -6.68
C GLY A 40 5.57 -9.19 -6.18
N SER A 41 4.74 -10.20 -5.87
CA SER A 41 3.49 -9.97 -5.17
C SER A 41 3.72 -9.74 -3.68
N VAL A 42 2.81 -8.99 -3.05
CA VAL A 42 2.88 -8.68 -1.62
C VAL A 42 1.59 -9.09 -0.96
N THR A 43 1.70 -9.85 0.14
CA THR A 43 0.58 -10.09 1.05
C THR A 43 0.71 -9.16 2.24
N GLU A 44 -0.25 -8.26 2.40
CA GLU A 44 -0.40 -7.36 3.54
C GLU A 44 -1.42 -7.92 4.51
N GLN A 45 -1.03 -8.15 5.76
CA GLN A 45 -1.93 -8.39 6.88
C GLN A 45 -2.06 -7.09 7.67
N ARG A 46 -3.27 -6.56 7.74
CA ARG A 46 -3.57 -5.29 8.41
C ARG A 46 -4.36 -5.55 9.67
N GLU A 47 -3.94 -4.89 10.74
CA GLU A 47 -4.65 -4.81 12.01
C GLU A 47 -4.94 -3.35 12.33
N MET A 48 -6.20 -3.02 12.63
CA MET A 48 -6.59 -1.66 13.01
C MET A 48 -7.62 -1.67 14.12
N SER A 49 -7.55 -0.68 15.02
CA SER A 49 -8.59 -0.46 16.01
C SER A 49 -9.74 0.35 15.39
N ARG A 50 -10.96 -0.17 15.49
CA ARG A 50 -12.19 0.51 15.06
C ARG A 50 -13.31 0.21 16.03
N ASN A 51 -13.95 1.25 16.57
CA ASN A 51 -15.07 1.13 17.51
C ASN A 51 -14.77 0.20 18.72
N GLY A 52 -13.54 0.23 19.23
CA GLY A 52 -13.12 -0.61 20.36
C GLY A 52 -12.82 -2.08 20.01
N ALA A 53 -13.02 -2.50 18.75
CA ALA A 53 -12.66 -3.83 18.27
C ALA A 53 -11.42 -3.78 17.36
N ILE A 54 -10.68 -4.89 17.32
CA ILE A 54 -9.58 -5.09 16.39
C ILE A 54 -10.14 -5.69 15.11
N GLU A 55 -10.03 -4.96 14.01
CA GLU A 55 -10.37 -5.46 12.67
C GLU A 55 -9.11 -5.96 11.96
N ARG A 56 -9.21 -7.16 11.38
CA ARG A 56 -8.15 -7.75 10.56
C ARG A 56 -8.57 -7.82 9.09
N THR A 57 -7.64 -7.46 8.22
CA THR A 57 -7.81 -7.55 6.76
C THR A 57 -6.55 -8.12 6.15
N THR A 58 -6.68 -9.02 5.19
CA THR A 58 -5.56 -9.47 4.35
C THR A 58 -5.74 -8.92 2.94
N THR A 59 -4.72 -8.29 2.37
CA THR A 59 -4.73 -7.77 1.00
C THR A 59 -3.56 -8.35 0.21
N THR A 60 -3.82 -8.92 -0.96
CA THR A 60 -2.79 -9.29 -1.92
C THR A 60 -2.64 -8.18 -2.95
N TYR A 61 -1.40 -7.72 -3.13
CA TYR A 61 -1.02 -6.76 -4.13
C TYR A 61 -0.21 -7.43 -5.23
N TRP A 62 -0.54 -7.15 -6.49
CA TRP A 62 0.43 -7.32 -7.59
C TRP A 62 1.38 -6.13 -7.60
N ASN A 63 2.63 -6.38 -8.00
CA ASN A 63 3.72 -5.40 -8.13
C ASN A 63 3.87 -4.40 -6.96
N GLY A 64 3.45 -4.82 -5.76
CA GLY A 64 3.43 -3.97 -4.58
C GLY A 64 2.39 -2.86 -4.57
N VAL A 65 1.54 -2.68 -5.60
CA VAL A 65 0.63 -1.52 -5.71
C VAL A 65 -0.82 -1.90 -5.99
N ILE A 66 -1.06 -2.88 -6.85
CA ILE A 66 -2.42 -3.20 -7.33
C ILE A 66 -3.09 -4.17 -6.36
N ALA A 67 -4.01 -3.69 -5.53
CA ALA A 67 -4.78 -4.51 -4.57
C ALA A 67 -5.79 -5.41 -5.30
N VAL A 68 -5.41 -6.64 -5.62
CA VAL A 68 -6.22 -7.56 -6.44
C VAL A 68 -7.19 -8.41 -5.63
N ASP A 69 -6.90 -8.66 -4.35
CA ASP A 69 -7.75 -9.46 -3.47
C ASP A 69 -7.62 -8.93 -2.04
N ARG A 70 -8.70 -8.37 -1.49
CA ARG A 70 -8.79 -7.89 -0.12
C ARG A 70 -9.86 -8.68 0.61
N LYS A 71 -9.49 -9.32 1.72
CA LYS A 71 -10.36 -10.17 2.54
C LYS A 71 -10.44 -9.62 3.96
N SER A 72 -11.64 -9.63 4.51
CA SER A 72 -11.95 -9.40 5.93
C SER A 72 -12.86 -10.54 6.42
N SER A 73 -13.29 -10.51 7.68
CA SER A 73 -14.22 -11.51 8.22
C SER A 73 -15.57 -11.57 7.49
N SER A 74 -16.05 -10.45 6.94
CA SER A 74 -17.39 -10.34 6.35
C SER A 74 -17.40 -10.05 4.85
N THR A 75 -16.29 -9.53 4.31
CA THR A 75 -16.24 -9.03 2.94
C THR A 75 -14.96 -9.44 2.24
N ARG A 76 -15.08 -9.86 0.99
CA ARG A 76 -13.97 -10.02 0.04
C ARG A 76 -14.18 -9.12 -1.18
N ILE A 77 -13.21 -8.26 -1.46
CA ILE A 77 -13.19 -7.37 -2.62
C ILE A 77 -12.10 -7.85 -3.56
N GLN A 78 -12.41 -8.04 -4.84
CA GLN A 78 -11.45 -8.49 -5.84
C GLN A 78 -11.47 -7.57 -7.06
N LEU A 79 -10.29 -7.31 -7.61
CA LEU A 79 -10.14 -6.66 -8.90
C LEU A 79 -9.72 -7.72 -9.92
N LYS A 80 -10.51 -7.89 -10.99
CA LYS A 80 -10.13 -8.70 -12.14
C LYS A 80 -9.65 -7.79 -13.26
N LEU A 81 -8.41 -7.98 -13.68
CA LEU A 81 -7.75 -7.25 -14.76
C LEU A 81 -6.74 -8.19 -15.47
N SER A 82 -6.21 -7.78 -16.62
CA SER A 82 -5.18 -8.56 -17.33
C SER A 82 -3.97 -8.83 -16.44
N LYS A 83 -3.38 -10.04 -16.55
CA LYS A 83 -2.14 -10.40 -15.86
C LYS A 83 -0.96 -9.53 -16.28
N ASP A 84 -1.02 -8.90 -17.46
CA ASP A 84 0.01 -7.97 -17.93
C ASP A 84 0.21 -6.78 -16.99
N ALA A 85 -0.81 -6.42 -16.20
CA ALA A 85 -0.69 -5.36 -15.22
C ALA A 85 0.34 -5.65 -14.13
N LYS A 86 0.64 -6.93 -13.86
CA LYS A 86 1.72 -7.34 -12.96
C LYS A 86 3.10 -6.92 -13.48
N LEU A 87 3.24 -6.77 -14.81
CA LEU A 87 4.50 -6.45 -15.49
C LEU A 87 4.75 -4.94 -15.64
N ALA A 88 3.87 -4.09 -15.08
CA ALA A 88 4.07 -2.64 -15.13
C ALA A 88 5.40 -2.24 -14.46
N ASP A 89 6.25 -1.52 -15.19
CA ASP A 89 7.54 -1.00 -14.70
C ASP A 89 7.29 0.22 -13.80
N LEU A 90 7.44 0.01 -12.49
CA LEU A 90 7.25 1.02 -11.47
C LEU A 90 8.55 1.75 -11.09
N GLY A 91 9.69 1.36 -11.64
CA GLY A 91 11.01 1.91 -11.29
C GLY A 91 11.33 3.23 -12.00
N LYS A 92 10.61 3.56 -13.07
CA LYS A 92 10.79 4.77 -13.89
C LYS A 92 9.65 5.75 -13.69
N VAL A 93 10.00 7.03 -13.60
CA VAL A 93 9.03 8.14 -13.48
C VAL A 93 8.32 8.38 -14.82
N GLY A 94 7.06 8.78 -14.78
CA GLY A 94 6.29 9.22 -15.95
C GLY A 94 5.66 8.07 -16.76
N LYS A 95 5.73 6.83 -16.27
CA LYS A 95 5.05 5.68 -16.88
C LYS A 95 3.56 5.75 -16.57
N ASN A 96 2.74 5.35 -17.54
CA ASN A 96 1.29 5.32 -17.44
C ASN A 96 0.77 4.02 -18.05
N TYR A 97 -0.07 3.30 -17.32
CA TYR A 97 -0.66 2.03 -17.70
C TYR A 97 -2.16 2.09 -17.50
N SER A 98 -2.91 1.42 -18.37
CA SER A 98 -4.37 1.40 -18.34
C SER A 98 -4.88 0.01 -18.69
N PHE A 99 -5.81 -0.50 -17.89
CA PHE A 99 -6.37 -1.84 -18.04
C PHE A 99 -7.88 -1.80 -17.77
N PRO A 100 -8.69 -2.52 -18.56
CA PRO A 100 -10.06 -2.83 -18.16
C PRO A 100 -10.06 -3.55 -16.80
N VAL A 101 -11.02 -3.22 -15.95
CA VAL A 101 -11.16 -3.83 -14.62
C VAL A 101 -12.61 -4.16 -14.31
N SER A 102 -12.83 -5.33 -13.70
CA SER A 102 -14.08 -5.68 -13.02
C SER A 102 -13.87 -5.67 -11.51
N ILE A 103 -14.83 -5.12 -10.78
CA ILE A 103 -14.83 -5.07 -9.31
C ILE A 103 -15.84 -6.09 -8.80
N LEU A 104 -15.36 -7.05 -8.01
CA LEU A 104 -16.19 -8.07 -7.40
C LEU A 104 -16.24 -7.88 -5.89
N VAL A 105 -17.42 -8.07 -5.31
CA VAL A 105 -17.64 -8.14 -3.86
C VAL A 105 -18.31 -9.46 -3.54
N ASN A 106 -17.68 -10.26 -2.69
CA ASN A 106 -18.15 -11.59 -2.29
C ASN A 106 -18.43 -12.51 -3.50
N GLY A 107 -17.63 -12.40 -4.55
CA GLY A 107 -17.75 -13.20 -5.78
C GLY A 107 -18.71 -12.64 -6.83
N ASN A 108 -19.58 -11.68 -6.46
CA ASN A 108 -20.49 -11.03 -7.38
C ASN A 108 -19.83 -9.79 -7.99
N GLU A 109 -19.92 -9.64 -9.30
CA GLU A 109 -19.47 -8.42 -9.95
C GLU A 109 -20.45 -7.28 -9.66
N ILE A 110 -19.93 -6.19 -9.10
CA ILE A 110 -20.74 -5.02 -8.72
C ILE A 110 -20.50 -3.82 -9.65
N ASP A 111 -19.38 -3.79 -10.35
CA ASP A 111 -19.03 -2.70 -11.25
C ASP A 111 -17.91 -3.10 -12.21
N ARG A 112 -17.71 -2.27 -13.24
CA ARG A 112 -16.60 -2.36 -14.20
C ARG A 112 -16.04 -0.97 -14.49
N GLY A 113 -14.90 -0.92 -15.17
CA GLY A 113 -14.36 0.32 -15.67
C GLY A 113 -12.92 0.20 -16.12
N THR A 114 -12.14 1.25 -15.88
CA THR A 114 -10.72 1.30 -16.26
C THR A 114 -9.85 1.56 -15.03
N PHE A 115 -8.92 0.65 -14.78
CA PHE A 115 -7.84 0.87 -13.82
C PHE A 115 -6.66 1.55 -14.51
N THR A 116 -6.23 2.68 -13.97
CA THR A 116 -5.03 3.38 -14.42
C THR A 116 -3.99 3.41 -13.31
N LEU A 117 -2.73 3.28 -13.70
CA LEU A 117 -1.57 3.35 -12.83
C LEU A 117 -0.54 4.27 -13.45
N ARG A 118 -0.08 5.28 -12.69
CA ARG A 118 0.90 6.26 -13.15
C ARG A 118 2.01 6.47 -12.14
N THR A 119 3.27 6.36 -12.56
CA THR A 119 4.42 6.73 -11.73
C THR A 119 4.67 8.24 -11.83
N ILE A 120 4.69 8.92 -10.69
CA ILE A 120 4.66 10.40 -10.63
C ILE A 120 6.04 10.98 -10.37
N LYS A 121 6.70 10.55 -9.30
CA LYS A 121 8.01 11.07 -8.89
C LYS A 121 8.68 10.15 -7.89
N LYS A 122 10.01 10.22 -7.83
CA LYS A 122 10.78 9.67 -6.71
C LYS A 122 10.89 10.72 -5.60
N THR A 123 10.75 10.31 -4.35
CA THR A 123 10.91 11.17 -3.18
C THR A 123 11.46 10.35 -2.02
N LYS A 124 11.63 10.98 -0.85
CA LYS A 124 11.93 10.31 0.40
C LYS A 124 10.73 10.41 1.34
N LEU A 125 10.44 9.35 2.08
CA LEU A 125 9.47 9.34 3.17
C LEU A 125 10.23 9.21 4.49
N ASN A 126 9.98 10.11 5.43
CA ASN A 126 10.54 10.02 6.77
C ASN A 126 9.68 9.10 7.63
N VAL A 127 10.27 8.05 8.21
CA VAL A 127 9.65 7.16 9.19
C VAL A 127 10.65 6.91 10.31
N ASP A 128 10.28 7.23 11.55
CA ASP A 128 11.15 7.15 12.73
C ASP A 128 12.52 7.83 12.57
N GLY A 129 12.57 8.99 11.90
CA GLY A 129 13.82 9.71 11.62
C GLY A 129 14.64 9.15 10.45
N CYS A 130 14.23 8.02 9.87
CA CYS A 130 14.87 7.40 8.71
C CYS A 130 14.21 7.83 7.40
N ASN A 131 15.01 8.14 6.38
CA ASN A 131 14.52 8.58 5.08
C ASN A 131 14.54 7.42 4.07
N TYR A 132 13.37 6.89 3.76
CA TYR A 132 13.18 5.79 2.82
C TYR A 132 12.90 6.31 1.41
N PRO A 133 13.64 5.86 0.38
CA PRO A 133 13.34 6.21 -0.99
C PRO A 133 12.01 5.57 -1.43
N VAL A 134 11.12 6.37 -2.02
CA VAL A 134 9.83 5.90 -2.52
C VAL A 134 9.52 6.43 -3.91
N MET A 135 8.79 5.63 -4.68
CA MET A 135 8.06 6.06 -5.85
C MET A 135 6.64 6.47 -5.45
N VAL A 136 6.26 7.69 -5.78
CA VAL A 136 4.85 8.12 -5.73
C VAL A 136 4.14 7.54 -6.95
N VAL A 137 3.16 6.68 -6.71
CA VAL A 137 2.33 6.06 -7.74
C VAL A 137 0.90 6.50 -7.56
N ARG A 138 0.26 7.01 -8.60
CA ARG A 138 -1.17 7.31 -8.60
C ARG A 138 -1.93 6.17 -9.24
N THR A 139 -2.95 5.68 -8.55
CA THR A 139 -3.88 4.71 -9.10
C THR A 139 -5.28 5.31 -9.13
N SER A 140 -6.03 5.02 -10.19
CA SER A 140 -7.43 5.43 -10.32
C SER A 140 -8.24 4.30 -10.93
N ILE A 141 -9.36 3.97 -10.31
CA ILE A 141 -10.40 3.15 -10.94
C ILE A 141 -11.49 4.10 -11.40
N GLN A 142 -11.54 4.34 -12.71
CA GLN A 142 -12.64 5.05 -13.36
C GLN A 142 -13.78 4.06 -13.52
N ARG A 143 -14.79 4.18 -12.66
CA ARG A 143 -15.93 3.27 -12.59
C ARG A 143 -16.99 3.67 -13.60
N ASN A 144 -17.68 2.68 -14.16
CA ASN A 144 -18.82 2.95 -15.02
C ASN A 144 -20.01 3.48 -14.20
N ASN A 145 -20.19 2.96 -12.97
CA ASN A 145 -21.31 3.30 -12.11
C ASN A 145 -20.85 3.86 -10.76
N GLY A 146 -20.44 5.13 -10.75
CA GLY A 146 -20.14 5.88 -9.52
C GLY A 146 -18.86 6.69 -9.62
N ASP A 147 -18.50 7.33 -8.51
CA ASP A 147 -17.31 8.18 -8.45
C ASP A 147 -16.00 7.38 -8.61
N PRO A 148 -14.97 7.99 -9.22
CA PRO A 148 -13.66 7.36 -9.32
C PRO A 148 -13.05 7.06 -7.97
N ILE A 149 -12.35 5.92 -7.89
CA ILE A 149 -11.57 5.56 -6.70
C ILE A 149 -10.11 5.94 -6.96
N ASN A 150 -9.68 7.07 -6.39
CA ASN A 150 -8.34 7.61 -6.57
C ASN A 150 -7.46 7.37 -5.34
N ASN A 151 -6.21 6.98 -5.57
CA ASN A 151 -5.22 6.84 -4.51
C ASN A 151 -3.85 7.36 -4.97
N GLU A 152 -3.11 7.93 -4.02
CA GLU A 152 -1.67 8.12 -4.11
C GLU A 152 -0.99 7.09 -3.20
N LYS A 153 -0.01 6.38 -3.74
CA LYS A 153 0.67 5.23 -3.14
C LYS A 153 2.15 5.56 -3.01
N LEU A 154 2.74 5.28 -1.85
CA LEU A 154 4.16 5.47 -1.59
C LEU A 154 4.84 4.09 -1.62
N LEU A 155 5.33 3.71 -2.80
CA LEU A 155 5.96 2.41 -3.04
C LEU A 155 7.46 2.49 -2.69
N SER A 156 7.93 1.65 -1.78
CA SER A 156 9.37 1.41 -1.62
C SER A 156 9.85 0.58 -2.81
N LEU A 157 10.76 1.12 -3.62
CA LEU A 157 11.38 0.35 -4.71
C LEU A 157 12.39 -0.67 -4.20
N ASP A 158 12.92 -0.45 -3.00
CA ASP A 158 13.89 -1.35 -2.36
C ASP A 158 13.22 -2.66 -1.89
N ALA A 159 12.03 -2.53 -1.30
CA ALA A 159 11.26 -3.69 -0.80
C ALA A 159 10.15 -4.16 -1.75
N GLY A 160 9.77 -3.36 -2.75
CA GLY A 160 8.63 -3.69 -3.63
C GLY A 160 7.26 -3.67 -2.93
N MET A 161 7.11 -2.91 -1.84
CA MET A 161 5.87 -2.83 -1.04
C MET A 161 5.48 -1.38 -0.74
N LEU A 162 4.20 -1.16 -0.40
CA LEU A 162 3.73 0.14 0.06
C LEU A 162 4.24 0.46 1.47
N ILE A 163 4.77 1.66 1.64
CA ILE A 163 5.11 2.24 2.95
C ILE A 163 4.25 3.46 3.29
N GLY A 164 3.20 3.70 2.50
CA GLY A 164 2.19 4.71 2.75
C GLY A 164 1.15 4.75 1.63
N SER A 165 -0.03 5.26 1.95
CA SER A 165 -1.12 5.41 0.98
C SER A 165 -2.03 6.56 1.40
N VAL A 166 -2.49 7.33 0.43
CA VAL A 166 -3.44 8.42 0.59
C VAL A 166 -4.62 8.19 -0.35
N VAL A 167 -5.83 8.11 0.21
CA VAL A 167 -7.07 8.14 -0.56
C VAL A 167 -7.28 9.58 -1.01
N MET A 168 -7.57 9.75 -2.29
CA MET A 168 -7.77 11.04 -2.92
C MET A 168 -9.24 11.25 -3.27
N THR A 169 -9.68 12.49 -3.34
CA THR A 169 -10.96 12.89 -3.93
C THR A 169 -10.92 12.77 -5.47
N ALA A 170 -12.06 13.05 -6.12
CA ALA A 170 -12.16 13.02 -7.59
C ALA A 170 -11.24 14.05 -8.28
N ASP A 171 -11.05 15.22 -7.65
CA ASP A 171 -10.18 16.33 -8.07
C ASP A 171 -8.73 16.22 -7.56
N TRP A 172 -8.33 15.03 -7.07
CA TRP A 172 -6.97 14.74 -6.59
C TRP A 172 -6.52 15.56 -5.37
N GLN A 173 -7.45 15.93 -4.49
CA GLN A 173 -7.13 16.42 -3.15
C GLN A 173 -7.02 15.26 -2.15
N ALA A 174 -6.14 15.40 -1.16
CA ALA A 174 -5.97 14.37 -0.14
C ALA A 174 -7.22 14.30 0.75
N LYS A 175 -7.82 13.11 0.88
CA LYS A 175 -8.97 12.88 1.74
C LYS A 175 -8.54 12.27 3.08
N HIS A 176 -7.89 11.10 3.03
CA HIS A 176 -7.39 10.38 4.20
C HIS A 176 -6.11 9.64 3.86
N GLY A 177 -5.10 9.68 4.73
CA GLY A 177 -3.82 9.00 4.54
C GLY A 177 -3.44 8.09 5.69
N VAL A 178 -2.63 7.09 5.38
CA VAL A 178 -1.90 6.29 6.35
C VAL A 178 -0.41 6.58 6.17
N PHE A 179 0.17 7.14 7.22
CA PHE A 179 1.61 7.33 7.40
C PHE A 179 2.00 6.59 8.67
N PHE A 180 3.14 5.90 8.62
CA PHE A 180 3.60 5.06 9.70
C PHE A 180 4.63 5.80 10.54
N ASP A 181 4.66 5.47 11.82
CA ASP A 181 5.63 6.00 12.76
C ASP A 181 6.89 5.14 12.79
N LYS A 182 6.77 3.83 12.52
CA LYS A 182 7.85 2.85 12.63
C LYS A 182 7.84 1.81 11.53
N VAL A 183 9.04 1.32 11.20
CA VAL A 183 9.28 0.15 10.35
C VAL A 183 10.09 -0.89 11.15
N LYS A 184 9.78 -2.17 10.98
CA LYS A 184 10.56 -3.30 11.52
C LYS A 184 10.71 -4.39 10.47
N ALA A 185 11.85 -5.06 10.44
CA ALA A 185 12.00 -6.35 9.76
C ALA A 185 11.52 -7.47 10.68
N ASN A 186 10.95 -8.54 10.10
CA ASN A 186 10.45 -9.72 10.82
C ASN A 186 11.37 -10.93 10.67
#